data_AF-A0A2G5XHP1-F1
#
_entry.id   AF-A0A2G5XHP1-F1
#
_cell.length_a   1.000
_cell.length_b   1.000
_cell.length_c   1.000
_cell.angle_alpha   90.00
_cell.angle_beta   90.00
_cell.angle_gamma   90.00
#
_symmetry.space_group_name_H-M   'P 1'
#
loop_
_entity.id
_entity.type
_entity.pdbx_description
1 polymer ?
#
loop_
_entity_poly.entity_id
_entity_poly.type
_entity_poly.pdbx_seq_one_letter_code
_entity_poly.pdbx_strand_id
1 'polypeptide(L)'
;MVKEKSNAKTTGRYTSESTLLPNIPILQRGEEGEIIQTNRLLKDSYSCDFNVIMKNEKVGSKMKMKAIEISKKELIVDFDSSMNSLKAGDVVNLRFKIPKGTMEEEYESTVRIRGTVSWREVKMPNDKITWKLVFKFFQSLDSYFQRVKWRFITTFTLASLLLVSFFIVLMRFESLVYFKFNKFIYFYSLIAATFLLTRYIFGAFYRNVPINSTYRPGVSVIIPVFNEEEWIQKTIYGCLNQNYPIDKLEVIVVDDQSTDLTVENIWKAVEKLESEDEVYRIKERLHVYVMPKNGGKRKALVDGVAMAKHDLVVFVDSDSILKPNAILNLVQPFQDPKMGGVAGRTDVENKYTNSITKLQVVRYYIAFRVMKAAESYFDCVTCLSGPLSCYRKSLIIKNQENWLNQTFLGQPATFGDDRSMTNYILQTHRTAYQDKAICSTVVPDKFGVFLNQQMRWKRSWLRESLRAGTFIWKKEVLMALFFYVGLIVPIAAPVVVLYNLVYVPLFHGIVPTTFLMGLFLMAFMLSATYLFFKKSSLWVFGFVFVLMYEAVLLWQMPIAWVTFWKSTWGTRDTPQDIEAREKKLGKKQKKDPLTIKS
;
A
#
# COMPACT_ATOMS: atom_id res chain seq x y z
N MET A 1 33.87 -32.73 -28.09
CA MET A 1 34.98 -31.91 -27.55
C MET A 1 34.90 -30.52 -28.16
N VAL A 2 33.98 -29.66 -27.70
CA VAL A 2 33.90 -28.25 -28.12
C VAL A 2 33.48 -27.44 -26.90
N LYS A 3 34.32 -26.47 -26.54
CA LYS A 3 34.33 -25.69 -25.30
C LYS A 3 33.11 -24.78 -25.15
N GLU A 4 32.48 -24.87 -23.98
CA GLU A 4 31.58 -23.85 -23.43
C GLU A 4 32.32 -22.53 -23.21
N LYS A 5 31.76 -21.42 -23.69
CA LYS A 5 32.10 -20.07 -23.24
C LYS A 5 30.97 -19.58 -22.34
N SER A 6 31.21 -19.62 -21.03
CA SER A 6 30.40 -18.90 -20.06
C SER A 6 30.58 -17.39 -20.26
N ASN A 7 29.48 -16.66 -20.31
CA ASN A 7 29.45 -15.20 -20.28
C ASN A 7 28.42 -14.80 -19.21
N ALA A 8 28.85 -14.90 -17.95
CA ALA A 8 28.09 -14.39 -16.81
C ALA A 8 28.20 -12.85 -16.80
N LYS A 9 27.19 -12.17 -17.36
CA LYS A 9 26.95 -10.75 -17.09
C LYS A 9 26.35 -10.60 -15.70
N THR A 10 27.19 -10.24 -14.74
CA THR A 10 26.83 -9.77 -13.40
C THR A 10 26.04 -8.47 -13.52
N THR A 11 24.71 -8.58 -13.52
CA THR A 11 23.81 -7.46 -13.22
C THR A 11 23.47 -7.54 -11.74
N GLY A 12 24.08 -6.68 -10.94
CA GLY A 12 23.80 -6.56 -9.51
C GLY A 12 22.37 -6.09 -9.28
N ARG A 13 21.45 -7.04 -9.08
CA ARG A 13 20.16 -6.78 -8.45
C ARG A 13 20.42 -6.50 -6.96
N TYR A 14 20.28 -5.24 -6.55
CA TYR A 14 20.12 -4.89 -5.14
C TYR A 14 18.74 -5.36 -4.68
N THR A 15 18.62 -6.63 -4.30
CA THR A 15 17.51 -7.12 -3.47
C THR A 15 17.82 -6.75 -2.03
N SER A 16 17.27 -5.61 -1.56
CA SER A 16 17.26 -5.31 -0.13
C SER A 16 16.22 -6.21 0.53
N GLU A 17 16.65 -7.38 0.99
CA GLU A 17 15.83 -8.22 1.87
C GLU A 17 15.74 -7.55 3.24
N SER A 18 14.72 -6.71 3.43
CA SER A 18 14.26 -6.34 4.78
C SER A 18 13.41 -7.49 5.32
N THR A 19 14.04 -8.61 5.61
CA THR A 19 13.37 -9.80 6.16
C THR A 19 13.02 -9.52 7.62
N LEU A 20 11.73 -9.41 7.92
CA LEU A 20 11.24 -9.70 9.27
C LEU A 20 11.55 -11.19 9.49
N LEU A 21 12.54 -11.49 10.32
CA LEU A 21 12.92 -12.87 10.63
C LEU A 21 11.73 -13.59 11.30
N PRO A 22 11.48 -14.88 10.99
CA PRO A 22 10.64 -15.72 11.84
C PRO A 22 11.28 -15.81 13.24
N ASN A 23 10.43 -15.77 14.26
CA ASN A 23 10.84 -15.67 15.66
C ASN A 23 11.49 -16.97 16.16
N ILE A 24 12.80 -16.97 16.43
CA ILE A 24 13.50 -18.04 17.18
C ILE A 24 13.36 -17.80 18.70
N PRO A 25 12.92 -18.76 19.54
CA PRO A 25 12.78 -18.59 20.99
C PRO A 25 14.14 -18.51 21.72
N ILE A 26 14.21 -17.69 22.77
CA ILE A 26 15.32 -17.68 23.75
C ILE A 26 14.70 -17.89 25.14
N LEU A 27 15.22 -18.86 25.89
CA LEU A 27 14.94 -19.09 27.30
C LEU A 27 15.95 -18.29 28.13
N GLN A 28 15.48 -17.45 29.05
CA GLN A 28 16.30 -16.89 30.13
C GLN A 28 15.83 -17.44 31.48
N ARG A 29 16.78 -17.86 32.31
CA ARG A 29 16.56 -18.24 33.71
C ARG A 29 16.64 -16.97 34.56
N GLY A 30 15.56 -16.64 35.27
CA GLY A 30 15.55 -15.60 36.31
C GLY A 30 16.17 -16.10 37.62
N GLU A 31 16.54 -15.15 38.50
CA GLU A 31 17.23 -15.41 39.78
C GLU A 31 16.37 -16.16 40.83
N GLU A 32 15.08 -16.42 40.57
CA GLU A 32 14.19 -17.18 41.46
C GLU A 32 13.47 -18.34 40.76
N GLY A 33 14.03 -18.91 39.69
CA GLY A 33 13.49 -20.15 39.10
C GLY A 33 12.11 -20.03 38.41
N GLU A 34 11.47 -18.85 38.41
CA GLU A 34 10.28 -18.59 37.61
C GLU A 34 10.61 -18.47 36.12
N ILE A 35 9.96 -19.30 35.30
CA ILE A 35 9.93 -19.16 33.84
C ILE A 35 9.00 -18.00 33.51
N ILE A 36 9.54 -16.79 33.43
CA ILE A 36 8.81 -15.64 32.91
C ILE A 36 8.65 -15.82 31.40
N GLN A 37 7.43 -16.15 30.98
CA GLN A 37 7.03 -16.18 29.57
C GLN A 37 6.97 -14.74 29.05
N THR A 38 8.13 -14.17 28.69
CA THR A 38 8.18 -12.85 28.09
C THR A 38 7.67 -12.98 26.66
N ASN A 39 6.41 -12.60 26.43
CA ASN A 39 5.87 -12.34 25.10
C ASN A 39 6.92 -11.56 24.29
N ARG A 40 7.38 -12.11 23.16
CA ARG A 40 8.21 -11.38 22.19
C ARG A 40 7.32 -10.36 21.44
N LEU A 41 6.69 -9.46 22.19
CA LEU A 41 6.07 -8.26 21.67
C LEU A 41 7.21 -7.32 21.25
N LEU A 42 7.45 -7.30 19.94
CA LEU A 42 7.94 -6.13 19.21
C LEU A 42 9.32 -5.62 19.64
N LYS A 43 10.37 -6.20 19.08
CA LYS A 43 11.45 -5.34 18.60
C LYS A 43 11.16 -5.04 17.13
N ASP A 44 10.81 -3.78 16.84
CA ASP A 44 10.94 -3.17 15.51
C ASP A 44 12.44 -3.11 15.17
N SER A 45 13.05 -4.27 14.98
CA SER A 45 14.44 -4.42 14.64
C SER A 45 14.57 -4.91 13.21
N TYR A 46 15.50 -4.28 12.50
CA TYR A 46 15.70 -4.43 11.08
C TYR A 46 17.10 -4.98 10.84
N SER A 47 17.18 -6.08 10.10
CA SER A 47 18.47 -6.57 9.60
C SER A 47 19.10 -5.54 8.67
N CYS A 48 20.40 -5.31 8.81
CA CYS A 48 21.12 -4.31 8.04
C CYS A 48 22.59 -4.70 7.82
N ASP A 49 23.21 -4.15 6.77
CA ASP A 49 24.67 -4.20 6.56
C ASP A 49 25.13 -2.80 6.14
N PHE A 50 25.64 -2.02 7.09
CA PHE A 50 26.26 -0.73 6.81
C PHE A 50 27.34 -0.37 7.83
N ASN A 51 28.24 0.53 7.41
CA ASN A 51 29.36 0.96 8.22
C ASN A 51 28.94 1.98 9.30
N VAL A 52 29.43 1.76 10.50
CA VAL A 52 29.27 2.62 11.67
C VAL A 52 30.64 3.10 12.11
N ILE A 53 30.77 4.39 12.37
CA ILE A 53 31.97 5.00 12.92
C ILE A 53 31.68 5.30 14.39
N MET A 54 32.45 4.68 15.29
CA MET A 54 32.39 4.91 16.71
C MET A 54 33.60 5.74 17.14
N LYS A 55 33.37 6.73 18.00
CA LYS A 55 34.40 7.51 18.68
C LYS A 55 34.18 7.38 20.18
N ASN A 56 35.13 6.73 20.87
CA ASN A 56 35.13 6.62 22.32
C ASN A 56 35.63 7.94 22.93
N GLU A 57 34.91 8.49 23.90
CA GLU A 57 35.30 9.74 24.56
C GLU A 57 36.58 9.58 25.40
N LYS A 58 36.88 8.37 25.90
CA LYS A 58 38.07 8.08 26.72
C LYS A 58 39.33 7.81 25.91
N VAL A 59 39.21 7.16 24.74
CA VAL A 59 40.37 6.66 23.97
C VAL A 59 40.69 7.55 22.76
N GLY A 60 39.77 8.43 22.35
CA GLY A 60 39.97 9.38 21.25
C GLY A 60 40.04 8.77 19.84
N SER A 61 40.29 7.45 19.73
CA SER A 61 40.40 6.72 18.47
C SER A 61 39.03 6.51 17.80
N LYS A 62 39.04 6.55 16.46
CA LYS A 62 37.86 6.24 15.63
C LYS A 62 37.93 4.77 15.25
N MET A 63 36.84 4.05 15.50
CA MET A 63 36.71 2.64 15.14
C MET A 63 35.60 2.50 14.09
N LYS A 64 35.85 1.71 13.05
CA LYS A 64 34.84 1.34 12.04
C LYS A 64 34.32 -0.05 12.35
N MET A 65 33.02 -0.24 12.24
CA MET A 65 32.33 -1.49 12.53
C MET A 65 31.14 -1.66 11.58
N LYS A 66 30.65 -2.89 11.43
CA LYS A 66 29.47 -3.18 10.61
C LYS A 66 28.24 -3.36 11.50
N ALA A 67 27.18 -2.63 11.19
CA ALA A 67 25.86 -2.88 11.77
C ALA A 67 25.28 -4.17 11.21
N ILE A 68 24.68 -4.99 12.08
CA ILE A 68 23.95 -6.22 11.74
C ILE A 68 22.45 -5.99 11.91
N GLU A 69 22.06 -5.27 12.95
CA GLU A 69 20.66 -5.05 13.29
C GLU A 69 20.48 -3.67 13.89
N ILE A 70 19.42 -2.97 13.46
CA ILE A 70 19.08 -1.64 13.96
C ILE A 70 17.63 -1.61 14.43
N SER A 71 17.38 -0.95 15.54
CA SER A 71 16.04 -0.59 16.00
C SER A 71 15.98 0.90 16.34
N LYS A 72 14.80 1.38 16.72
CA LYS A 72 14.62 2.78 17.15
C LYS A 72 15.40 3.14 18.42
N LYS A 73 15.85 2.15 19.21
CA LYS A 73 16.50 2.37 20.53
C LYS A 73 17.92 1.82 20.63
N GLU A 74 18.31 0.90 19.75
CA GLU A 74 19.60 0.23 19.83
C GLU A 74 20.13 -0.18 18.46
N LEU A 75 21.45 -0.34 18.38
CA LEU A 75 22.20 -0.80 17.22
C LEU A 75 23.09 -1.98 17.62
N ILE A 76 22.99 -3.08 16.91
CA ILE A 76 23.83 -4.26 17.08
C ILE A 76 24.86 -4.27 15.97
N VAL A 77 26.12 -4.47 16.35
CA VAL A 77 27.24 -4.55 15.41
C VAL A 77 27.95 -5.89 15.53
N ASP A 78 28.67 -6.26 14.47
CA ASP A 78 29.55 -7.41 14.51
C ASP A 78 30.73 -7.13 15.44
N PHE A 79 31.11 -8.13 16.22
CA PHE A 79 32.19 -8.01 17.19
C PHE A 79 33.51 -8.44 16.54
N ASP A 80 34.53 -7.58 16.65
CA ASP A 80 35.91 -7.90 16.26
C ASP A 80 36.83 -7.86 17.48
N SER A 81 37.86 -8.70 17.48
CA SER A 81 38.93 -8.78 18.47
C SER A 81 39.58 -7.43 18.81
N SER A 82 39.57 -6.48 17.86
CA SER A 82 40.02 -5.09 18.05
C SER A 82 39.16 -4.27 19.04
N MET A 83 37.98 -4.79 19.43
CA MET A 83 37.00 -4.13 20.30
C MET A 83 37.08 -4.55 21.78
N ASN A 84 38.05 -5.40 22.15
CA ASN A 84 38.26 -5.89 23.53
C ASN A 84 38.49 -4.78 24.58
N SER A 85 38.80 -3.56 24.15
CA SER A 85 39.01 -2.41 25.04
C SER A 85 37.71 -1.75 25.53
N LEU A 86 36.54 -2.13 25.00
CA LEU A 86 35.25 -1.53 25.34
C LEU A 86 34.62 -2.22 26.56
N LYS A 87 34.30 -1.45 27.60
CA LYS A 87 33.59 -1.95 28.78
C LYS A 87 32.10 -1.67 28.68
N ALA A 88 31.28 -2.55 29.26
CA ALA A 88 29.86 -2.28 29.43
C ALA A 88 29.67 -0.96 30.20
N GLY A 89 28.77 -0.10 29.71
CA GLY A 89 28.53 1.23 30.27
C GLY A 89 29.42 2.34 29.70
N ASP A 90 30.42 2.04 28.87
CA ASP A 90 31.20 3.09 28.20
C ASP A 90 30.32 3.96 27.30
N VAL A 91 30.53 5.27 27.36
CA VAL A 91 29.82 6.26 26.56
C VAL A 91 30.57 6.47 25.24
N VAL A 92 29.83 6.31 24.14
CA VAL A 92 30.39 6.43 22.79
C VAL A 92 29.58 7.39 21.93
N ASN A 93 30.27 8.05 21.00
CA ASN A 93 29.64 8.83 19.94
C ASN A 93 29.63 7.98 18.66
N LEU A 94 28.43 7.71 18.13
CA LEU A 94 28.22 6.92 16.92
C LEU A 94 27.87 7.85 15.74
N ARG A 95 28.44 7.56 14.59
CA ARG A 95 28.09 8.18 13.30
C ARG A 95 27.89 7.10 12.25
N PHE A 96 26.72 7.06 11.66
CA PHE A 96 26.38 6.11 10.60
C PHE A 96 25.37 6.72 9.63
N LYS A 97 25.22 6.14 8.44
CA LYS A 97 24.20 6.52 7.46
C LYS A 97 23.26 5.34 7.31
N ILE A 98 21.98 5.54 7.61
CA ILE A 98 20.94 4.53 7.40
C ILE A 98 20.65 4.49 5.89
N PRO A 99 20.95 3.36 5.21
CA PRO A 99 20.66 3.22 3.78
C PRO A 99 19.16 3.19 3.50
N LYS A 100 18.81 3.39 2.23
CA LYS A 100 17.41 3.32 1.78
C LYS A 100 16.90 1.89 1.91
N GLY A 101 15.67 1.74 2.40
CA GLY A 101 15.02 0.43 2.57
C GLY A 101 15.49 -0.37 3.79
N THR A 102 16.40 0.14 4.63
CA THR A 102 16.81 -0.53 5.86
C THR A 102 15.74 -0.44 6.95
N MET A 103 15.14 0.74 7.14
CA MET A 103 14.05 1.00 8.08
C MET A 103 12.92 1.73 7.35
N GLU A 104 11.91 2.23 8.08
CA GLU A 104 10.95 3.14 7.49
C GLU A 104 11.64 4.35 6.84
N GLU A 105 11.15 4.75 5.67
CA GLU A 105 11.74 5.78 4.78
C GLU A 105 12.04 7.15 5.42
N GLU A 106 11.43 7.45 6.58
CA GLU A 106 11.64 8.70 7.34
C GLU A 106 12.98 8.75 8.08
N TYR A 107 13.58 7.59 8.38
CA TYR A 107 14.86 7.46 9.07
C TYR A 107 16.08 7.54 8.13
N GLU A 108 15.86 7.60 6.82
CA GLU A 108 16.93 7.67 5.81
C GLU A 108 17.72 8.97 5.93
N SER A 109 18.86 8.90 6.62
CA SER A 109 19.74 10.03 6.87
C SER A 109 21.08 9.59 7.43
N THR A 110 22.02 10.53 7.49
CA THR A 110 23.17 10.41 8.39
C THR A 110 22.73 10.70 9.82
N VAL A 111 23.09 9.81 10.74
CA VAL A 111 22.81 9.87 12.18
C VAL A 111 24.11 10.11 12.93
N ARG A 112 24.07 11.01 13.92
CA ARG A 112 25.13 11.26 14.89
C ARG A 112 24.52 11.21 16.29
N ILE A 113 24.72 10.12 17.00
CA ILE A 113 24.02 9.84 18.27
C ILE A 113 24.96 9.29 19.33
N ARG A 114 24.69 9.62 20.59
CA ARG A 114 25.39 9.06 21.75
C ARG A 114 24.69 7.80 22.24
N GLY A 115 25.47 6.84 22.72
CA GLY A 115 24.94 5.63 23.33
C GLY A 115 25.90 5.02 24.32
N THR A 116 25.40 4.02 25.04
CA THR A 116 26.17 3.17 25.94
C THR A 116 26.45 1.82 25.33
N VAL A 117 27.64 1.31 25.62
CA VAL A 117 28.04 -0.06 25.28
C VAL A 117 27.32 -1.06 26.19
N SER A 118 26.74 -2.08 25.59
CA SER A 118 26.22 -3.26 26.27
C SER A 118 26.52 -4.52 25.43
N TRP A 119 26.54 -5.67 26.07
CA TRP A 119 26.80 -6.95 25.41
C TRP A 119 25.53 -7.78 25.40
N ARG A 120 25.27 -8.47 24.28
CA ARG A 120 24.13 -9.39 24.15
C ARG A 120 24.64 -10.76 23.74
N GLU A 121 24.23 -11.75 24.51
CA GLU A 121 24.41 -13.14 24.15
C GLU A 121 23.46 -13.52 23.02
N VAL A 122 23.99 -14.12 21.94
CA VAL A 122 23.19 -14.63 20.82
C VAL A 122 23.51 -16.11 20.64
N LYS A 123 22.48 -16.93 20.83
CA LYS A 123 22.52 -18.38 20.61
C LYS A 123 22.33 -18.67 19.12
N MET A 124 23.35 -19.27 18.48
CA MET A 124 23.26 -19.71 17.08
C MET A 124 22.49 -21.04 16.98
N PRO A 125 21.96 -21.39 15.78
CA PRO A 125 21.27 -22.67 15.55
C PRO A 125 22.10 -23.92 15.89
N ASN A 126 23.42 -23.79 15.93
CA ASN A 126 24.36 -24.88 16.20
C ASN A 126 24.79 -24.94 17.70
N ASP A 127 23.99 -24.41 18.62
CA ASP A 127 24.29 -24.26 20.06
C ASP A 127 25.58 -23.46 20.40
N LYS A 128 26.22 -22.82 19.42
CA LYS A 128 27.36 -21.90 19.67
C LYS A 128 26.87 -20.56 20.21
N ILE A 129 27.43 -20.15 21.34
CA ILE A 129 27.19 -18.84 21.95
C ILE A 129 28.14 -17.82 21.32
N THR A 130 27.58 -16.74 20.78
CA THR A 130 28.36 -15.59 20.28
C THR A 130 27.93 -14.33 21.02
N TRP A 131 28.89 -13.56 21.51
CA TRP A 131 28.64 -12.26 22.11
C TRP A 131 28.59 -11.19 21.01
N LYS A 132 27.49 -10.45 20.96
CA LYS A 132 27.35 -9.29 20.07
C LYS A 132 27.43 -8.00 20.85
N LEU A 133 28.07 -7.01 20.24
CA LEU A 133 28.17 -5.66 20.79
C LEU A 133 26.89 -4.88 20.46
N VAL A 134 26.25 -4.34 21.49
CA VAL A 134 25.00 -3.58 21.39
C VAL A 134 25.20 -2.18 21.92
N PHE A 135 24.95 -1.19 21.08
CA PHE A 135 24.87 0.19 21.49
C PHE A 135 23.44 0.58 21.80
N LYS A 136 23.16 0.90 23.07
CA LYS A 136 21.88 1.48 23.48
C LYS A 136 21.94 2.99 23.33
N PHE A 137 21.04 3.57 22.56
CA PHE A 137 21.04 5.02 22.35
C PHE A 137 20.53 5.75 23.59
N PHE A 138 21.14 6.90 23.91
CA PHE A 138 20.65 7.78 25.00
C PHE A 138 19.27 8.36 24.75
N GLN A 139 18.91 8.49 23.49
CA GLN A 139 17.58 8.90 23.04
C GLN A 139 17.18 8.02 21.87
N SER A 140 15.89 7.81 21.68
CA SER A 140 15.42 7.07 20.50
C SER A 140 15.77 7.81 19.19
N LEU A 141 15.83 7.07 18.08
CA LEU A 141 15.93 7.66 16.76
C LEU A 141 14.78 8.64 16.48
N ASP A 142 13.57 8.37 17.00
CA ASP A 142 12.42 9.27 16.89
C ASP A 142 12.72 10.63 17.52
N SER A 143 13.17 10.63 18.77
CA SER A 143 13.53 11.84 19.50
C SER A 143 14.69 12.59 18.84
N TYR A 144 15.67 11.85 18.31
CA TYR A 144 16.80 12.41 17.57
C TYR A 144 16.33 13.13 16.29
N PHE A 145 15.57 12.45 15.44
CA PHE A 145 15.11 13.00 14.18
C PHE A 145 14.09 14.12 14.38
N GLN A 146 13.24 14.04 15.40
CA GLN A 146 12.33 15.11 15.79
C GLN A 146 13.08 16.43 16.04
N ARG A 147 14.25 16.38 16.70
CA ARG A 147 15.08 17.54 16.98
C ARG A 147 15.86 18.03 15.77
N VAL A 148 16.49 17.12 15.03
CA VAL A 148 17.50 17.48 14.02
C VAL A 148 16.90 17.80 12.65
N LYS A 149 15.80 17.15 12.27
CA LYS A 149 15.30 17.16 10.87
C LYS A 149 13.80 17.36 10.79
N TRP A 150 13.03 16.55 11.50
CA TRP A 150 11.59 16.43 11.29
C TRP A 150 10.80 17.67 11.71
N ARG A 151 11.18 18.39 12.77
CA ARG A 151 10.57 19.67 13.13
C ARG A 151 10.69 20.69 12.00
N PHE A 152 11.89 20.90 11.48
CA PHE A 152 12.13 21.83 10.37
C PHE A 152 11.34 21.43 9.12
N ILE A 153 11.39 20.15 8.72
CA ILE A 153 10.63 19.65 7.57
C ILE A 153 9.12 19.90 7.76
N THR A 154 8.59 19.62 8.95
CA THR A 154 7.15 19.77 9.24
C THR A 154 6.75 21.25 9.16
N THR A 155 7.52 22.16 9.75
CA THR A 155 7.25 23.61 9.68
C THR A 155 7.36 24.13 8.25
N PHE A 156 8.42 23.77 7.53
CA PHE A 156 8.64 24.18 6.14
C PHE A 156 7.51 23.70 5.23
N THR A 157 7.14 22.42 5.33
CA THR A 157 6.07 21.85 4.50
C THR A 157 4.71 22.45 4.83
N LEU A 158 4.40 22.70 6.11
CA LEU A 158 3.16 23.37 6.50
C LEU A 158 3.07 24.79 5.93
N ALA A 159 4.14 25.59 6.09
CA ALA A 159 4.20 26.94 5.52
C ALA A 159 4.05 26.91 3.98
N SER A 160 4.71 25.95 3.32
CA SER A 160 4.63 25.79 1.87
C SER A 160 3.22 25.37 1.41
N LEU A 161 2.54 24.50 2.15
CA LEU A 161 1.16 24.09 1.85
C LEU A 161 0.18 25.26 2.00
N LEU A 162 0.34 26.10 3.03
CA LEU A 162 -0.45 27.31 3.20
C LEU A 162 -0.22 28.30 2.06
N LEU A 163 1.05 28.53 1.70
CA LEU A 163 1.43 29.42 0.61
C LEU A 163 0.87 28.96 -0.74
N VAL A 164 1.00 27.67 -1.05
CA VAL A 164 0.47 27.08 -2.29
C VAL A 164 -1.04 27.16 -2.34
N SER A 165 -1.72 26.89 -1.21
CA SER A 165 -3.18 27.03 -1.13
C SER A 165 -3.61 28.48 -1.36
N PHE A 166 -2.89 29.45 -0.78
CA PHE A 166 -3.11 30.87 -1.01
C PHE A 166 -2.96 31.22 -2.50
N PHE A 167 -1.89 30.78 -3.17
CA PHE A 167 -1.71 31.02 -4.60
C PHE A 167 -2.78 30.34 -5.47
N ILE A 168 -3.22 29.13 -5.12
CA ILE A 168 -4.33 28.47 -5.83
C ILE A 168 -5.59 29.34 -5.74
N VAL A 169 -5.93 29.83 -4.55
CA VAL A 169 -7.09 30.70 -4.32
C VAL A 169 -6.95 32.03 -5.08
N LEU A 170 -5.76 32.65 -5.05
CA LEU A 170 -5.47 33.88 -5.78
C LEU A 170 -5.67 33.70 -7.30
N MET A 171 -5.13 32.61 -7.87
CA MET A 171 -5.35 32.27 -9.28
C MET A 171 -6.81 31.98 -9.62
N ARG A 172 -7.60 31.48 -8.66
CA ARG A 172 -9.04 31.27 -8.87
C ARG A 172 -9.83 32.57 -8.82
N PHE A 173 -9.35 33.60 -8.12
CA PHE A 173 -9.95 34.93 -8.16
C PHE A 173 -9.90 35.52 -9.58
N GLU A 174 -8.77 35.38 -10.29
CA GLU A 174 -8.70 35.76 -11.71
C GLU A 174 -9.73 35.01 -12.57
N SER A 175 -9.96 33.72 -12.28
CA SER A 175 -10.96 32.92 -13.00
C SER A 175 -12.39 33.45 -12.83
N LEU A 176 -12.70 34.13 -11.71
CA LEU A 176 -13.99 34.81 -11.50
C LEU A 176 -14.09 36.09 -12.35
N VAL A 177 -13.00 36.86 -12.44
CA VAL A 177 -12.95 38.08 -13.25
C VAL A 177 -13.12 37.77 -14.74
N TYR A 178 -12.44 36.73 -15.23
CA TYR A 178 -12.49 36.31 -16.62
C TYR A 178 -13.65 35.36 -16.96
N PHE A 179 -14.50 35.03 -15.98
CA PHE A 179 -15.59 34.06 -16.14
C PHE A 179 -16.51 34.36 -17.33
N LYS A 180 -16.77 35.65 -17.60
CA LYS A 180 -17.64 36.09 -18.70
C LYS A 180 -17.12 35.72 -20.10
N PHE A 181 -15.81 35.51 -20.26
CA PHE A 181 -15.20 35.24 -21.57
C PHE A 181 -15.22 33.76 -21.94
N ASN A 182 -15.09 32.86 -20.96
CA ASN A 182 -15.19 31.41 -21.20
C ASN A 182 -15.77 30.69 -19.98
N LYS A 183 -17.11 30.70 -19.89
CA LYS A 183 -17.84 30.15 -18.74
C LYS A 183 -17.46 28.71 -18.43
N PHE A 184 -17.29 27.86 -19.45
CA PHE A 184 -17.03 26.43 -19.25
C PHE A 184 -15.65 26.14 -18.67
N ILE A 185 -14.59 26.74 -19.22
CA ILE A 185 -13.22 26.50 -18.76
C ILE A 185 -13.02 27.08 -17.35
N TYR A 186 -13.49 28.31 -17.11
CA TYR A 186 -13.34 28.91 -15.80
C TYR A 186 -14.19 28.21 -14.74
N PHE A 187 -15.42 27.77 -15.08
CA PHE A 187 -16.24 26.95 -14.20
C PHE A 187 -15.55 25.63 -13.85
N TYR A 188 -15.04 24.91 -14.84
CA TYR A 188 -14.24 23.69 -14.60
C TYR A 188 -13.07 23.97 -13.66
N SER A 189 -12.34 25.06 -13.89
CA SER A 189 -11.17 25.39 -13.10
C SER A 189 -11.52 25.71 -11.63
N LEU A 190 -12.67 26.36 -11.39
CA LEU A 190 -13.19 26.66 -10.07
C LEU A 190 -13.62 25.38 -9.35
N ILE A 191 -14.43 24.52 -10.00
CA ILE A 191 -14.87 23.27 -9.37
C ILE A 191 -13.69 22.32 -9.11
N ALA A 192 -12.70 22.25 -10.01
CA ALA A 192 -11.54 21.39 -9.84
C ALA A 192 -10.65 21.85 -8.69
N ALA A 193 -10.38 23.16 -8.59
CA ALA A 193 -9.60 23.72 -7.49
C ALA A 193 -10.32 23.58 -6.14
N THR A 194 -11.62 23.92 -6.08
CA THR A 194 -12.43 23.74 -4.87
C THR A 194 -12.50 22.27 -4.46
N PHE A 195 -12.71 21.35 -5.41
CA PHE A 195 -12.70 19.92 -5.13
C PHE A 195 -11.36 19.48 -4.55
N LEU A 196 -10.24 19.84 -5.19
CA LEU A 196 -8.91 19.49 -4.70
C LEU A 196 -8.70 20.02 -3.28
N LEU A 197 -8.85 21.32 -3.05
CA LEU A 197 -8.61 21.96 -1.75
C LEU A 197 -9.48 21.36 -0.65
N THR A 198 -10.76 21.09 -0.93
CA THR A 198 -11.65 20.46 0.05
C THR A 198 -11.20 19.04 0.42
N ARG A 199 -10.61 18.24 -0.48
CA ARG A 199 -10.04 16.93 -0.11
C ARG A 199 -8.91 17.06 0.91
N TYR A 200 -8.06 18.08 0.77
CA TYR A 200 -7.00 18.32 1.76
C TYR A 200 -7.55 18.83 3.09
N ILE A 201 -8.55 19.72 3.06
CA ILE A 201 -9.20 20.24 4.27
C ILE A 201 -9.89 19.12 5.05
N PHE A 202 -10.80 18.36 4.41
CA PHE A 202 -11.50 17.26 5.08
C PHE A 202 -10.56 16.10 5.44
N GLY A 203 -9.54 15.84 4.62
CA GLY A 203 -8.47 14.89 4.95
C GLY A 203 -7.64 15.30 6.18
N ALA A 204 -7.46 16.60 6.44
CA ALA A 204 -6.79 17.10 7.64
C ALA A 204 -7.67 17.00 8.91
N PHE A 205 -8.99 17.14 8.74
CA PHE A 205 -9.97 16.98 9.82
C PHE A 205 -10.26 15.52 10.16
N TYR A 206 -9.93 14.58 9.28
CA TYR A 206 -10.04 13.15 9.55
C TYR A 206 -9.32 12.75 10.86
N ARG A 207 -9.94 11.84 11.60
CA ARG A 207 -9.42 11.23 12.83
C ARG A 207 -9.65 9.72 12.80
N ASN A 208 -8.68 8.99 13.32
CA ASN A 208 -8.80 7.54 13.50
C ASN A 208 -9.73 7.24 14.66
N VAL A 209 -10.48 6.15 14.55
CA VAL A 209 -11.17 5.58 15.71
C VAL A 209 -10.11 5.01 16.68
N PRO A 210 -10.09 5.41 17.95
CA PRO A 210 -9.11 4.92 18.92
C PRO A 210 -9.31 3.42 19.20
N ILE A 211 -8.25 2.77 19.67
CA ILE A 211 -8.32 1.37 20.09
C ILE A 211 -9.11 1.30 21.39
N ASN A 212 -10.20 0.56 21.37
CA ASN A 212 -10.88 0.09 22.57
C ASN A 212 -10.32 -1.29 22.94
N SER A 213 -9.72 -1.41 24.12
CA SER A 213 -9.06 -2.64 24.57
C SER A 213 -10.01 -3.82 24.75
N THR A 214 -11.29 -3.55 25.05
CA THR A 214 -12.34 -4.57 25.26
C THR A 214 -13.02 -4.99 23.96
N TYR A 215 -12.92 -4.17 22.90
CA TYR A 215 -13.52 -4.46 21.61
C TYR A 215 -12.57 -5.24 20.70
N ARG A 216 -12.66 -6.57 20.80
CA ARG A 216 -11.93 -7.53 19.96
C ARG A 216 -12.89 -8.61 19.44
N PRO A 217 -13.72 -8.30 18.43
CA PRO A 217 -14.64 -9.25 17.81
C PRO A 217 -13.88 -10.37 17.06
N GLY A 218 -14.54 -11.48 16.75
CA GLY A 218 -13.99 -12.49 15.85
C GLY A 218 -13.72 -11.92 14.45
N VAL A 219 -12.64 -12.34 13.79
CA VAL A 219 -12.25 -11.91 12.44
C VAL A 219 -11.78 -13.09 11.60
N SER A 220 -12.35 -13.24 10.41
CA SER A 220 -11.91 -14.20 9.39
C SER A 220 -11.23 -13.46 8.25
N VAL A 221 -9.92 -13.67 8.08
CA VAL A 221 -9.15 -13.11 6.97
C VAL A 221 -9.26 -14.04 5.77
N ILE A 222 -9.61 -13.52 4.61
CA ILE A 222 -9.71 -14.27 3.36
C ILE A 222 -8.69 -13.73 2.37
N ILE A 223 -7.87 -14.64 1.86
CA ILE A 223 -6.83 -14.36 0.87
C ILE A 223 -7.21 -15.09 -0.42
N PRO A 224 -7.81 -14.42 -1.42
CA PRO A 224 -8.00 -15.01 -2.74
C PRO A 224 -6.66 -15.04 -3.49
N VAL A 225 -6.31 -16.17 -4.07
CA VAL A 225 -5.01 -16.40 -4.70
C VAL A 225 -5.18 -16.94 -6.12
N PHE A 226 -4.39 -16.42 -7.07
CA PHE A 226 -4.28 -16.97 -8.42
C PHE A 226 -2.93 -16.57 -9.05
N ASN A 227 -2.03 -17.54 -9.19
CA ASN A 227 -0.68 -17.39 -9.73
C ASN A 227 0.15 -16.29 -9.03
N GLU A 228 0.48 -16.51 -7.75
CA GLU A 228 1.18 -15.58 -6.85
C GLU A 228 2.27 -16.28 -6.01
N GLU A 229 3.13 -17.05 -6.68
CA GLU A 229 4.15 -17.89 -6.04
C GLU A 229 5.19 -17.11 -5.20
N GLU A 230 5.48 -15.85 -5.52
CA GLU A 230 6.57 -15.07 -4.93
C GLU A 230 6.23 -14.50 -3.53
N TRP A 231 4.98 -14.05 -3.33
CA TRP A 231 4.61 -13.24 -2.15
C TRP A 231 3.64 -13.94 -1.20
N ILE A 232 2.95 -15.00 -1.64
CA ILE A 232 1.87 -15.63 -0.87
C ILE A 232 2.30 -16.06 0.54
N GLN A 233 3.50 -16.61 0.70
CA GLN A 233 4.00 -17.04 2.02
C GLN A 233 4.09 -15.84 2.99
N LYS A 234 4.64 -14.72 2.52
CA LYS A 234 4.74 -13.49 3.33
C LYS A 234 3.38 -12.93 3.69
N THR A 235 2.41 -13.01 2.78
CA THR A 235 1.03 -12.60 3.05
C THR A 235 0.37 -13.48 4.10
N ILE A 236 0.52 -14.81 4.02
CA ILE A 236 0.03 -15.76 5.04
C ILE A 236 0.65 -15.44 6.41
N TYR A 237 1.97 -15.30 6.48
CA TYR A 237 2.67 -14.95 7.72
C TYR A 237 2.21 -13.61 8.29
N GLY A 238 2.03 -12.59 7.44
CA GLY A 238 1.54 -11.28 7.84
C GLY A 238 0.12 -11.32 8.41
N CYS A 239 -0.77 -12.13 7.83
CA CYS A 239 -2.14 -12.29 8.30
C CYS A 239 -2.24 -13.05 9.62
N LEU A 240 -1.38 -14.05 9.85
CA LEU A 240 -1.33 -14.81 11.10
C LEU A 240 -0.67 -14.04 12.24
N ASN A 241 0.41 -13.29 11.93
CA ASN A 241 1.21 -12.53 12.88
C ASN A 241 0.58 -11.17 13.21
N GLN A 242 -0.63 -11.21 13.75
CA GLN A 242 -1.39 -10.04 14.20
C GLN A 242 -1.49 -10.03 15.72
N ASN A 243 -1.42 -8.83 16.31
CA ASN A 243 -1.63 -8.58 17.73
C ASN A 243 -3.13 -8.66 18.07
N TYR A 244 -3.66 -9.87 18.01
CA TYR A 244 -5.07 -10.19 18.16
C TYR A 244 -5.23 -11.53 18.88
N PRO A 245 -6.31 -11.75 19.66
CA PRO A 245 -6.54 -13.04 20.33
C PRO A 245 -6.56 -14.19 19.32
N ILE A 246 -5.80 -15.25 19.62
CA ILE A 246 -5.55 -16.39 18.72
C ILE A 246 -6.87 -17.10 18.37
N ASP A 247 -7.75 -17.27 19.35
CA ASP A 247 -9.08 -17.87 19.23
C ASP A 247 -10.07 -17.04 18.40
N LYS A 248 -9.78 -15.75 18.22
CA LYS A 248 -10.66 -14.79 17.52
C LYS A 248 -10.17 -14.41 16.13
N LEU A 249 -9.09 -14.99 15.64
CA LEU A 249 -8.54 -14.68 14.32
C LEU A 249 -8.25 -15.95 13.53
N GLU A 250 -8.83 -16.07 12.36
CA GLU A 250 -8.49 -17.12 11.39
C GLU A 250 -8.11 -16.55 10.04
N VAL A 251 -7.44 -17.36 9.25
CA VAL A 251 -6.95 -17.05 7.91
C VAL A 251 -7.38 -18.17 6.98
N ILE A 252 -8.06 -17.81 5.90
CA ILE A 252 -8.60 -18.71 4.89
C ILE A 252 -7.96 -18.32 3.56
N VAL A 253 -7.11 -19.20 3.04
CA VAL A 253 -6.48 -19.06 1.74
C VAL A 253 -7.34 -19.78 0.73
N VAL A 254 -7.84 -19.05 -0.28
CA VAL A 254 -8.67 -19.61 -1.35
C VAL A 254 -7.95 -19.48 -2.67
N ASP A 255 -7.42 -20.58 -3.17
CA ASP A 255 -6.74 -20.65 -4.46
C ASP A 255 -7.75 -20.90 -5.59
N ASP A 256 -7.76 -20.00 -6.58
CA ASP A 256 -8.64 -20.01 -7.75
C ASP A 256 -8.07 -20.90 -8.88
N GLN A 257 -7.57 -22.08 -8.51
CA GLN A 257 -6.93 -23.04 -9.40
C GLN A 257 -5.68 -22.48 -10.10
N SER A 258 -4.66 -22.12 -9.30
CA SER A 258 -3.37 -21.66 -9.81
C SER A 258 -2.68 -22.73 -10.67
N THR A 259 -1.91 -22.26 -11.65
CA THR A 259 -1.18 -23.09 -12.63
C THR A 259 0.34 -23.06 -12.44
N ASP A 260 0.84 -22.26 -11.50
CA ASP A 260 2.25 -22.13 -11.15
C ASP A 260 2.55 -22.78 -9.78
N LEU A 261 3.69 -22.46 -9.15
CA LEU A 261 4.10 -23.07 -7.88
C LEU A 261 3.36 -22.49 -6.66
N THR A 262 2.29 -21.71 -6.86
CA THR A 262 1.56 -21.06 -5.77
C THR A 262 1.00 -22.03 -4.75
N VAL A 263 0.32 -23.09 -5.20
CA VAL A 263 -0.29 -24.09 -4.29
C VAL A 263 0.80 -24.83 -3.50
N GLU A 264 1.90 -25.19 -4.15
CA GLU A 264 3.06 -25.81 -3.48
C GLU A 264 3.66 -24.86 -2.42
N ASN A 265 3.81 -23.58 -2.75
CA ASN A 265 4.35 -22.59 -1.82
C ASN A 265 3.41 -22.32 -0.64
N ILE A 266 2.09 -22.42 -0.83
CA ILE A 266 1.10 -22.37 0.26
C ILE A 266 1.31 -23.57 1.19
N TRP A 267 1.38 -24.79 0.67
CA TRP A 267 1.58 -25.99 1.49
C TRP A 267 2.93 -25.99 2.23
N LYS A 268 4.01 -25.55 1.59
CA LYS A 268 5.30 -25.32 2.27
C LYS A 268 5.20 -24.36 3.44
N ALA A 269 4.41 -23.29 3.31
CA ALA A 269 4.19 -22.35 4.42
C ALA A 269 3.37 -23.00 5.54
N VAL A 270 2.34 -23.78 5.21
CA VAL A 270 1.55 -24.54 6.19
C VAL A 270 2.44 -25.52 6.96
N GLU A 271 3.17 -26.39 6.26
CA GLU A 271 4.08 -27.38 6.86
C GLU A 271 5.09 -26.72 7.80
N LYS A 272 5.71 -25.62 7.35
CA LYS A 272 6.65 -24.87 8.17
C LYS A 272 6.00 -24.35 9.45
N LEU A 273 4.86 -23.67 9.32
CA LEU A 273 4.16 -23.09 10.48
C LEU A 273 3.65 -24.14 11.46
N GLU A 274 3.21 -25.29 10.96
CA GLU A 274 2.76 -26.41 11.80
C GLU A 274 3.93 -27.11 12.51
N SER A 275 5.10 -27.20 11.86
CA SER A 275 6.30 -27.79 12.46
C SER A 275 6.93 -26.92 13.54
N GLU A 276 6.76 -25.60 13.45
CA GLU A 276 7.43 -24.62 14.28
C GLU A 276 6.66 -24.26 15.56
N ASP A 277 5.32 -24.50 15.64
CA ASP A 277 4.60 -24.12 16.86
C ASP A 277 3.21 -24.75 17.10
N GLU A 278 3.08 -25.56 18.16
CA GLU A 278 1.78 -25.95 18.72
C GLU A 278 1.10 -24.81 19.51
N VAL A 279 1.89 -23.86 20.07
CA VAL A 279 1.39 -22.78 20.94
C VAL A 279 0.48 -21.81 20.17
N TYR A 280 0.76 -21.58 18.88
CA TYR A 280 -0.05 -20.66 18.06
C TYR A 280 -1.28 -21.30 17.40
N ARG A 281 -1.53 -22.60 17.65
CA ARG A 281 -2.71 -23.36 17.18
C ARG A 281 -2.98 -23.18 15.69
N ILE A 282 -1.94 -23.19 14.86
CA ILE A 282 -2.02 -22.87 13.42
C ILE A 282 -3.05 -23.75 12.70
N LYS A 283 -3.06 -25.05 12.97
CA LYS A 283 -4.00 -26.03 12.41
C LYS A 283 -5.48 -25.65 12.56
N GLU A 284 -5.81 -24.92 13.63
CA GLU A 284 -7.20 -24.55 13.94
C GLU A 284 -7.64 -23.21 13.33
N ARG A 285 -6.70 -22.45 12.78
CA ARG A 285 -6.94 -21.07 12.34
C ARG A 285 -6.35 -20.73 10.98
N LEU A 286 -5.66 -21.65 10.33
CA LEU A 286 -5.24 -21.54 8.94
C LEU A 286 -5.96 -22.61 8.12
N HIS A 287 -6.76 -22.17 7.16
CA HIS A 287 -7.49 -23.05 6.26
C HIS A 287 -7.07 -22.77 4.83
N VAL A 288 -6.85 -23.83 4.05
CA VAL A 288 -6.49 -23.74 2.64
C VAL A 288 -7.55 -24.45 1.83
N TYR A 289 -8.10 -23.77 0.83
CA TYR A 289 -9.08 -24.31 -0.09
C TYR A 289 -8.64 -24.06 -1.53
N VAL A 290 -8.42 -25.13 -2.28
CA VAL A 290 -8.14 -25.07 -3.72
C VAL A 290 -9.44 -25.31 -4.46
N MET A 291 -9.87 -24.33 -5.24
CA MET A 291 -11.11 -24.43 -6.00
C MET A 291 -10.99 -25.49 -7.11
N PRO A 292 -12.05 -26.26 -7.39
CA PRO A 292 -12.03 -27.30 -8.41
C PRO A 292 -11.91 -26.76 -9.84
N LYS A 293 -12.26 -25.47 -10.03
CA LYS A 293 -12.13 -24.77 -11.32
C LYS A 293 -11.90 -23.28 -11.08
N ASN A 294 -11.18 -22.63 -11.99
CA ASN A 294 -11.05 -21.18 -12.00
C ASN A 294 -12.43 -20.51 -12.17
N GLY A 295 -12.87 -19.79 -11.14
CA GLY A 295 -14.12 -19.04 -11.07
C GLY A 295 -13.92 -17.53 -10.93
N GLY A 296 -12.67 -17.07 -10.81
CA GLY A 296 -12.31 -15.68 -10.64
C GLY A 296 -12.35 -15.20 -9.20
N LYS A 297 -11.72 -14.04 -8.95
CA LYS A 297 -11.54 -13.45 -7.62
C LYS A 297 -12.83 -13.35 -6.79
N ARG A 298 -13.97 -12.92 -7.37
CA ARG A 298 -15.23 -12.81 -6.62
C ARG A 298 -15.73 -14.16 -6.12
N LYS A 299 -15.59 -15.22 -6.92
CA LYS A 299 -16.01 -16.57 -6.52
C LYS A 299 -15.13 -17.08 -5.38
N ALA A 300 -13.81 -16.91 -5.48
CA ALA A 300 -12.87 -17.25 -4.41
C ALA A 300 -13.19 -16.50 -3.10
N LEU A 301 -13.52 -15.20 -3.18
CA LEU A 301 -13.94 -14.42 -2.02
C LEU A 301 -15.26 -14.93 -1.41
N VAL A 302 -16.27 -15.25 -2.23
CA VAL A 302 -17.55 -15.77 -1.74
C VAL A 302 -17.39 -17.15 -1.09
N ASP A 303 -16.57 -18.04 -1.67
CA ASP A 303 -16.27 -19.35 -1.08
C ASP A 303 -15.55 -19.20 0.25
N GLY A 304 -14.57 -18.28 0.33
CA GLY A 304 -13.94 -17.89 1.59
C GLY A 304 -14.94 -17.41 2.64
N VAL A 305 -15.91 -16.58 2.24
CA VAL A 305 -16.93 -16.03 3.14
C VAL A 305 -17.86 -17.12 3.66
N ALA A 306 -18.17 -18.12 2.82
CA ALA A 306 -18.97 -19.26 3.23
C ALA A 306 -18.26 -20.10 4.31
N MET A 307 -16.93 -20.23 4.21
CA MET A 307 -16.09 -20.96 5.19
C MET A 307 -15.78 -20.14 6.45
N ALA A 308 -15.85 -18.82 6.40
CA ALA A 308 -15.54 -17.94 7.53
C ALA A 308 -16.41 -18.23 8.76
N LYS A 309 -15.81 -18.38 9.95
CA LYS A 309 -16.57 -18.60 11.20
C LYS A 309 -17.08 -17.32 11.86
N HIS A 310 -16.43 -16.18 11.59
CA HIS A 310 -16.68 -14.93 12.32
C HIS A 310 -17.56 -13.94 11.56
N ASP A 311 -18.16 -13.00 12.30
CA ASP A 311 -19.05 -11.97 11.76
C ASP A 311 -18.34 -10.86 10.97
N LEU A 312 -17.04 -10.65 11.23
CA LEU A 312 -16.21 -9.72 10.47
C LEU A 312 -15.29 -10.49 9.54
N VAL A 313 -15.33 -10.10 8.27
CA VAL A 313 -14.52 -10.71 7.22
C VAL A 313 -13.56 -9.67 6.65
N VAL A 314 -12.28 -10.02 6.59
CA VAL A 314 -11.22 -9.15 6.07
C VAL A 314 -10.70 -9.72 4.76
N PHE A 315 -10.86 -8.99 3.68
CA PHE A 315 -10.25 -9.31 2.39
C PHE A 315 -8.83 -8.74 2.33
N VAL A 316 -7.89 -9.58 1.91
CA VAL A 316 -6.47 -9.25 1.74
C VAL A 316 -5.99 -9.79 0.41
N ASP A 317 -5.43 -8.94 -0.44
CA ASP A 317 -4.81 -9.39 -1.69
C ASP A 317 -3.59 -10.27 -1.41
N SER A 318 -3.36 -11.29 -2.24
CA SER A 318 -2.30 -12.31 -2.11
C SER A 318 -0.87 -11.78 -2.20
N ASP A 319 -0.69 -10.49 -2.54
CA ASP A 319 0.57 -9.77 -2.62
C ASP A 319 0.71 -8.70 -1.51
N SER A 320 -0.18 -8.73 -0.51
CA SER A 320 -0.29 -7.71 0.53
C SER A 320 0.10 -8.24 1.90
N ILE A 321 0.96 -7.51 2.61
CA ILE A 321 1.56 -7.88 3.88
C ILE A 321 0.99 -6.96 4.97
N LEU A 322 0.32 -7.54 5.95
CA LEU A 322 -0.29 -6.79 7.05
C LEU A 322 0.75 -6.44 8.11
N LYS A 323 0.71 -5.21 8.65
CA LYS A 323 1.50 -4.85 9.83
C LYS A 323 0.87 -5.48 11.10
N PRO A 324 1.62 -5.73 12.17
CA PRO A 324 1.12 -6.52 13.32
C PRO A 324 -0.15 -5.97 14.00
N ASN A 325 -0.38 -4.66 13.96
CA ASN A 325 -1.57 -4.04 14.55
C ASN A 325 -2.66 -3.72 13.51
N ALA A 326 -2.58 -4.26 12.29
CA ALA A 326 -3.50 -3.92 11.21
C ALA A 326 -4.93 -4.32 11.55
N ILE A 327 -5.16 -5.59 11.88
CA ILE A 327 -6.50 -6.10 12.22
C ILE A 327 -7.06 -5.41 13.47
N LEU A 328 -6.24 -5.25 14.51
CA LEU A 328 -6.64 -4.57 15.75
C LEU A 328 -7.20 -3.16 15.49
N ASN A 329 -6.57 -2.38 14.62
CA ASN A 329 -7.06 -1.05 14.27
C ASN A 329 -8.27 -1.11 13.31
N LEU A 330 -8.26 -2.04 12.35
CA LEU A 330 -9.25 -2.14 11.29
C LEU A 330 -10.67 -2.41 11.81
N VAL A 331 -10.78 -3.19 12.89
CA VAL A 331 -12.07 -3.55 13.48
C VAL A 331 -12.72 -2.43 14.30
N GLN A 332 -11.95 -1.44 14.76
CA GLN A 332 -12.44 -0.45 15.74
C GLN A 332 -13.70 0.32 15.31
N PRO A 333 -13.88 0.72 14.03
CA PRO A 333 -15.09 1.41 13.61
C PRO A 333 -16.36 0.55 13.65
N PHE A 334 -16.27 -0.79 13.72
CA PHE A 334 -17.45 -1.68 13.78
C PHE A 334 -18.18 -1.68 15.12
N GLN A 335 -17.66 -0.94 16.11
CA GLN A 335 -18.39 -0.57 17.32
C GLN A 335 -19.69 0.19 16.97
N ASP A 336 -19.72 0.93 15.85
CA ASP A 336 -20.96 1.44 15.27
C ASP A 336 -21.69 0.30 14.53
N PRO A 337 -22.91 -0.10 14.96
CA PRO A 337 -23.71 -1.10 14.27
C PRO A 337 -24.00 -0.75 12.80
N LYS A 338 -24.06 0.54 12.45
CA LYS A 338 -24.28 1.03 11.08
C LYS A 338 -23.03 0.98 10.20
N MET A 339 -21.86 0.69 10.77
CA MET A 339 -20.63 0.52 9.99
C MET A 339 -20.68 -0.80 9.23
N GLY A 340 -20.70 -0.74 7.89
CA GLY A 340 -20.79 -1.91 7.02
C GLY A 340 -19.44 -2.39 6.51
N GLY A 341 -18.47 -1.48 6.36
CA GLY A 341 -17.12 -1.83 5.93
C GLY A 341 -16.07 -0.76 6.18
N VAL A 342 -14.81 -1.17 6.31
CA VAL A 342 -13.67 -0.30 6.66
C VAL A 342 -12.46 -0.66 5.81
N ALA A 343 -11.75 0.33 5.28
CA ALA A 343 -10.49 0.14 4.57
C ALA A 343 -9.29 0.51 5.45
N GLY A 344 -8.22 -0.25 5.35
CA GLY A 344 -6.92 0.13 5.90
C GLY A 344 -6.13 1.06 4.97
N ARG A 345 -4.98 1.55 5.42
CA ARG A 345 -3.98 2.21 4.58
C ARG A 345 -3.12 1.18 3.88
N THR A 346 -3.01 1.32 2.57
CA THR A 346 -2.09 0.54 1.75
C THR A 346 -0.87 1.38 1.39
N ASP A 347 0.30 0.97 1.90
CA ASP A 347 1.60 1.47 1.50
C ASP A 347 2.20 0.55 0.42
N VAL A 348 3.27 0.98 -0.25
CA VAL A 348 3.97 0.17 -1.27
C VAL A 348 5.10 -0.63 -0.61
N GLU A 349 5.23 -1.91 -0.93
CA GLU A 349 6.29 -2.79 -0.40
C GLU A 349 7.61 -2.61 -1.18
N ASN A 350 7.59 -2.76 -2.51
CA ASN A 350 8.76 -2.70 -3.39
C ASN A 350 9.14 -1.26 -3.82
N LYS A 351 9.18 -0.33 -2.85
CA LYS A 351 9.35 1.13 -3.06
C LYS A 351 10.60 1.51 -3.84
N TYR A 352 11.68 0.75 -3.68
CA TYR A 352 13.02 1.10 -4.16
C TYR A 352 13.44 0.37 -5.43
N THR A 353 12.58 -0.48 -6.00
CA THR A 353 12.90 -1.26 -7.22
C THR A 353 13.25 -0.37 -8.42
N ASN A 354 12.43 0.65 -8.74
CA ASN A 354 12.72 1.59 -9.82
C ASN A 354 11.90 2.89 -9.71
N SER A 355 11.99 3.77 -10.71
CA SER A 355 11.26 5.05 -10.71
C SER A 355 9.73 4.90 -10.78
N ILE A 356 9.22 3.82 -11.38
CA ILE A 356 7.78 3.54 -11.49
C ILE A 356 7.22 3.08 -10.14
N THR A 357 7.99 2.31 -9.35
CA THR A 357 7.55 1.98 -7.99
C THR A 357 7.59 3.22 -7.09
N LYS A 358 8.62 4.06 -7.19
CA LYS A 358 8.74 5.32 -6.42
C LYS A 358 7.62 6.31 -6.67
N LEU A 359 7.17 6.51 -7.91
CA LEU A 359 6.01 7.38 -8.18
C LEU A 359 4.72 6.81 -7.61
N GLN A 360 4.57 5.47 -7.58
CA GLN A 360 3.40 4.82 -7.01
C GLN A 360 3.34 4.99 -5.50
N VAL A 361 4.48 5.02 -4.80
CA VAL A 361 4.55 5.29 -3.35
C VAL A 361 3.82 6.59 -3.00
N VAL A 362 4.19 7.70 -3.69
CA VAL A 362 3.59 9.02 -3.41
C VAL A 362 2.10 9.02 -3.75
N ARG A 363 1.75 8.46 -4.91
CA ARG A 363 0.35 8.40 -5.35
C ARG A 363 -0.54 7.59 -4.41
N TYR A 364 -0.11 6.39 -4.02
CA TYR A 364 -0.87 5.55 -3.09
C TYR A 364 -1.06 6.29 -1.78
N TYR A 365 0.01 6.84 -1.21
CA TYR A 365 -0.07 7.54 0.06
C TYR A 365 -1.11 8.67 0.05
N ILE A 366 -1.13 9.49 -1.02
CA ILE A 366 -2.09 10.59 -1.19
C ILE A 366 -3.51 10.07 -1.43
N ALA A 367 -3.68 9.01 -2.21
CA ALA A 367 -4.98 8.38 -2.44
C ALA A 367 -5.62 7.88 -1.13
N PHE A 368 -4.85 7.36 -0.18
CA PHE A 368 -5.38 6.93 1.12
C PHE A 368 -5.48 8.10 2.12
N ARG A 369 -4.37 8.79 2.39
CA ARG A 369 -4.30 9.79 3.47
C ARG A 369 -5.02 11.09 3.20
N VAL A 370 -5.25 11.43 1.93
CA VAL A 370 -5.98 12.65 1.54
C VAL A 370 -7.35 12.26 1.04
N MET A 371 -7.44 11.46 -0.04
CA MET A 371 -8.72 11.20 -0.69
C MET A 371 -9.65 10.34 0.18
N LYS A 372 -9.23 9.13 0.60
CA LYS A 372 -10.07 8.28 1.45
C LYS A 372 -10.31 8.86 2.84
N ALA A 373 -9.33 9.57 3.40
CA ALA A 373 -9.52 10.29 4.66
C ALA A 373 -10.63 11.35 4.55
N ALA A 374 -10.67 12.12 3.45
CA ALA A 374 -11.73 13.09 3.19
C ALA A 374 -13.09 12.42 2.96
N GLU A 375 -13.15 11.28 2.27
CA GLU A 375 -14.40 10.52 2.12
C GLU A 375 -14.89 9.93 3.46
N SER A 376 -13.97 9.43 4.28
CA SER A 376 -14.27 8.84 5.58
C SER A 376 -14.72 9.86 6.61
N TYR A 377 -14.37 11.15 6.44
CA TYR A 377 -14.96 12.21 7.26
C TYR A 377 -16.50 12.25 7.13
N PHE A 378 -17.04 11.79 5.98
CA PHE A 378 -18.47 11.71 5.71
C PHE A 378 -19.03 10.28 5.79
N ASP A 379 -18.30 9.33 6.41
CA ASP A 379 -18.68 7.92 6.53
C ASP A 379 -19.05 7.25 5.19
N CYS A 380 -18.41 7.69 4.10
CA CYS A 380 -18.79 7.32 2.74
C CYS A 380 -17.59 7.03 1.84
N VAL A 381 -16.63 6.24 2.33
CA VAL A 381 -15.50 5.77 1.50
C VAL A 381 -16.03 4.98 0.30
N THR A 382 -15.73 5.45 -0.91
CA THR A 382 -16.34 4.96 -2.16
C THR A 382 -15.66 3.71 -2.72
N CYS A 383 -14.56 3.30 -2.11
CA CYS A 383 -13.81 2.12 -2.47
C CYS A 383 -13.11 1.57 -1.23
N LEU A 384 -13.47 0.38 -0.79
CA LEU A 384 -12.75 -0.33 0.25
C LEU A 384 -11.70 -1.24 -0.41
N SER A 385 -10.46 -0.74 -0.49
CA SER A 385 -9.41 -1.31 -1.35
C SER A 385 -9.06 -2.76 -0.99
N GLY A 386 -8.87 -3.59 -2.02
CA GLY A 386 -8.54 -5.02 -1.92
C GLY A 386 -7.41 -5.41 -0.96
N PRO A 387 -6.28 -4.68 -0.89
CA PRO A 387 -5.15 -5.06 -0.03
C PRO A 387 -5.45 -5.15 1.47
N LEU A 388 -6.44 -4.41 1.96
CA LEU A 388 -6.88 -4.47 3.35
C LEU A 388 -8.26 -3.82 3.50
N SER A 389 -9.30 -4.65 3.47
CA SER A 389 -10.68 -4.20 3.67
C SER A 389 -11.47 -5.16 4.55
N CYS A 390 -12.23 -4.64 5.50
CA CYS A 390 -13.08 -5.40 6.41
C CYS A 390 -14.55 -5.11 6.11
N TYR A 391 -15.40 -6.12 6.24
CA TYR A 391 -16.84 -6.04 6.01
C TYR A 391 -17.59 -6.86 7.06
N ARG A 392 -18.85 -6.48 7.31
CA ARG A 392 -19.78 -7.40 7.99
C ARG A 392 -20.12 -8.55 7.06
N LYS A 393 -19.88 -9.78 7.52
CA LYS A 393 -20.15 -11.04 6.79
C LYS A 393 -21.58 -11.09 6.27
N SER A 394 -22.56 -10.73 7.11
CA SER A 394 -23.98 -10.73 6.77
C SER A 394 -24.31 -9.85 5.56
N LEU A 395 -23.61 -8.74 5.37
CA LEU A 395 -23.82 -7.84 4.23
C LEU A 395 -23.24 -8.40 2.94
N ILE A 396 -22.12 -9.14 3.01
CA ILE A 396 -21.58 -9.83 1.85
C ILE A 396 -22.55 -10.94 1.42
N ILE A 397 -22.97 -11.80 2.35
CA ILE A 397 -23.91 -12.90 2.08
C ILE A 397 -25.19 -12.38 1.45
N LYS A 398 -25.77 -11.30 2.01
CA LYS A 398 -26.99 -10.68 1.47
C LYS A 398 -26.85 -10.24 0.00
N ASN A 399 -25.65 -9.81 -0.42
CA ASN A 399 -25.42 -9.25 -1.74
C ASN A 399 -24.65 -10.18 -2.69
N GLN A 400 -24.25 -11.38 -2.25
CA GLN A 400 -23.30 -12.23 -2.98
C GLN A 400 -23.80 -12.65 -4.36
N GLU A 401 -25.09 -12.99 -4.51
CA GLU A 401 -25.66 -13.40 -5.79
C GLU A 401 -25.65 -12.25 -6.80
N ASN A 402 -26.10 -11.06 -6.38
CA ASN A 402 -26.06 -9.84 -7.19
C ASN A 402 -24.63 -9.38 -7.49
N TRP A 403 -23.68 -9.69 -6.60
CA TRP A 403 -22.27 -9.34 -6.79
C TRP A 403 -21.57 -10.28 -7.77
N LEU A 404 -21.81 -11.58 -7.69
CA LEU A 404 -21.27 -12.58 -8.61
C LEU A 404 -21.84 -12.42 -10.03
N ASN A 405 -23.15 -12.17 -10.13
CA ASN A 405 -23.85 -12.06 -11.42
C ASN A 405 -23.94 -10.63 -11.94
N GLN A 406 -23.12 -9.71 -11.41
CA GLN A 406 -23.18 -8.31 -11.80
C GLN A 406 -22.89 -8.15 -13.29
N THR A 407 -23.80 -7.52 -14.00
CA THR A 407 -23.62 -7.07 -15.38
C THR A 407 -23.65 -5.55 -15.48
N PHE A 408 -23.11 -5.03 -16.57
CA PHE A 408 -23.23 -3.62 -16.94
C PHE A 408 -23.38 -3.52 -18.45
N LEU A 409 -24.48 -2.90 -18.90
CA LEU A 409 -24.88 -2.88 -20.33
C LEU A 409 -24.87 -4.30 -20.94
N GLY A 410 -25.38 -5.29 -20.19
CA GLY A 410 -25.47 -6.69 -20.62
C GLY A 410 -24.17 -7.48 -20.61
N GLN A 411 -23.02 -6.87 -20.25
CA GLN A 411 -21.73 -7.55 -20.17
C GLN A 411 -21.35 -7.89 -18.72
N PRO A 412 -20.80 -9.08 -18.43
CA PRO A 412 -20.33 -9.43 -17.08
C PRO A 412 -19.23 -8.48 -16.57
N ALA A 413 -19.37 -8.00 -15.33
CA ALA A 413 -18.41 -7.14 -14.67
C ALA A 413 -17.37 -7.96 -13.88
N THR A 414 -16.30 -8.40 -14.55
CA THR A 414 -15.32 -9.38 -14.04
C THR A 414 -14.20 -8.83 -13.14
N PHE A 415 -14.08 -7.51 -12.99
CA PHE A 415 -13.04 -6.87 -12.17
C PHE A 415 -13.61 -5.66 -11.43
N GLY A 416 -12.89 -5.15 -10.41
CA GLY A 416 -13.38 -4.03 -9.59
C GLY A 416 -14.24 -4.48 -8.42
N ASP A 417 -13.85 -5.61 -7.84
CA ASP A 417 -14.60 -6.35 -6.83
C ASP A 417 -14.77 -5.51 -5.56
N ASP A 418 -13.73 -4.76 -5.21
CA ASP A 418 -13.67 -3.80 -4.11
C ASP A 418 -14.72 -2.68 -4.23
N ARG A 419 -14.72 -1.93 -5.33
CA ARG A 419 -15.67 -0.84 -5.57
C ARG A 419 -17.10 -1.36 -5.68
N SER A 420 -17.28 -2.50 -6.34
CA SER A 420 -18.61 -3.10 -6.50
C SER A 420 -19.21 -3.54 -5.17
N MET A 421 -18.46 -4.27 -4.33
CA MET A 421 -18.93 -4.63 -2.99
C MET A 421 -19.19 -3.37 -2.16
N THR A 422 -18.27 -2.40 -2.19
CA THR A 422 -18.45 -1.13 -1.48
C THR A 422 -19.74 -0.42 -1.86
N ASN A 423 -20.12 -0.43 -3.15
CA ASN A 423 -21.39 0.15 -3.60
C ASN A 423 -22.61 -0.54 -2.97
N TYR A 424 -22.62 -1.88 -2.89
CA TYR A 424 -23.70 -2.61 -2.22
C TYR A 424 -23.80 -2.26 -0.73
N ILE A 425 -22.66 -2.15 -0.05
CA ILE A 425 -22.61 -1.75 1.37
C ILE A 425 -23.12 -0.32 1.54
N LEU A 426 -22.64 0.62 0.72
CA LEU A 426 -23.00 2.03 0.79
C LEU A 426 -24.50 2.28 0.58
N GLN A 427 -25.24 1.42 -0.11
CA GLN A 427 -26.69 1.60 -0.24
C GLN A 427 -27.43 1.54 1.10
N THR A 428 -26.89 0.84 2.09
CA THR A 428 -27.59 0.55 3.35
C THR A 428 -26.80 0.92 4.60
N HIS A 429 -25.47 1.01 4.51
CA HIS A 429 -24.57 1.18 5.65
C HIS A 429 -23.53 2.28 5.39
N ARG A 430 -22.75 2.57 6.43
CA ARG A 430 -21.59 3.47 6.41
C ARG A 430 -20.33 2.73 5.99
N THR A 431 -19.39 3.44 5.39
CA THR A 431 -18.07 2.91 5.10
C THR A 431 -16.97 3.89 5.52
N ALA A 432 -15.93 3.38 6.16
CA ALA A 432 -14.88 4.21 6.75
C ALA A 432 -13.47 3.81 6.27
N TYR A 433 -12.50 4.63 6.62
CA TYR A 433 -11.08 4.40 6.44
C TYR A 433 -10.41 4.47 7.82
N GLN A 434 -9.45 3.58 8.06
CA GLN A 434 -8.62 3.59 9.27
C GLN A 434 -7.14 3.61 8.88
N ASP A 435 -6.52 4.79 9.02
CA ASP A 435 -5.12 5.02 8.69
C ASP A 435 -4.12 4.18 9.50
N LYS A 436 -4.45 3.89 10.77
CA LYS A 436 -3.59 3.05 11.63
C LYS A 436 -3.64 1.55 11.27
N ALA A 437 -4.60 1.12 10.45
CA ALA A 437 -4.66 -0.24 9.94
C ALA A 437 -3.82 -0.33 8.66
N ILE A 438 -2.57 -0.76 8.76
CA ILE A 438 -1.59 -0.64 7.67
C ILE A 438 -1.29 -1.99 7.03
N CYS A 439 -1.34 -2.07 5.70
CA CYS A 439 -0.70 -3.11 4.92
C CYS A 439 0.26 -2.51 3.90
N SER A 440 1.20 -3.32 3.41
CA SER A 440 2.04 -3.00 2.27
C SER A 440 1.79 -3.97 1.12
N THR A 441 1.64 -3.46 -0.11
CA THR A 441 1.37 -4.28 -1.30
C THR A 441 2.49 -4.11 -2.32
N VAL A 442 2.73 -5.16 -3.10
CA VAL A 442 3.67 -5.11 -4.22
C VAL A 442 3.01 -4.40 -5.39
N VAL A 443 3.70 -3.39 -5.96
CA VAL A 443 3.18 -2.67 -7.12
C VAL A 443 3.95 -3.04 -8.40
N PRO A 444 3.33 -2.91 -9.58
CA PRO A 444 4.00 -3.19 -10.84
C PRO A 444 5.30 -2.38 -11.00
N ASP A 445 6.39 -3.07 -11.31
CA ASP A 445 7.70 -2.49 -11.56
C ASP A 445 7.96 -2.27 -13.07
N LYS A 446 7.21 -2.95 -13.95
CA LYS A 446 7.24 -2.78 -15.40
C LYS A 446 6.16 -1.80 -15.89
N PHE A 447 6.56 -0.87 -16.77
CA PHE A 447 5.66 0.19 -17.26
C PHE A 447 4.41 -0.33 -17.98
N GLY A 448 4.53 -1.34 -18.84
CA GLY A 448 3.37 -1.93 -19.54
C GLY A 448 2.36 -2.56 -18.58
N VAL A 449 2.84 -3.29 -17.56
CA VAL A 449 2.00 -3.90 -16.53
C VAL A 449 1.30 -2.81 -15.71
N PHE A 450 2.04 -1.76 -15.33
CA PHE A 450 1.48 -0.58 -14.66
C PHE A 450 0.35 0.06 -15.49
N LEU A 451 0.56 0.32 -16.79
CA LEU A 451 -0.46 0.94 -17.65
C LEU A 451 -1.72 0.07 -17.78
N ASN A 452 -1.58 -1.24 -17.91
CA ASN A 452 -2.71 -2.16 -17.97
C ASN A 452 -3.49 -2.19 -16.65
N GLN A 453 -2.78 -2.17 -15.51
CA GLN A 453 -3.41 -2.02 -14.20
C GLN A 453 -4.21 -0.70 -14.11
N GLN A 454 -3.64 0.42 -14.58
CA GLN A 454 -4.32 1.71 -14.60
C GLN A 454 -5.55 1.74 -15.49
N MET A 455 -5.50 1.13 -16.67
CA MET A 455 -6.66 0.98 -17.55
C MET A 455 -7.79 0.21 -16.85
N ARG A 456 -7.47 -0.91 -16.20
CA ARG A 456 -8.44 -1.73 -15.47
C ARG A 456 -9.11 -0.94 -14.35
N TRP A 457 -8.33 -0.18 -13.58
CA TRP A 457 -8.86 0.68 -12.53
C TRP A 457 -9.75 1.80 -13.06
N LYS A 458 -9.39 2.44 -14.18
CA LYS A 458 -10.20 3.52 -14.79
C LYS A 458 -11.54 2.99 -15.31
N ARG A 459 -11.55 1.83 -15.97
CA ARG A 459 -12.78 1.17 -16.44
C ARG A 459 -13.70 0.80 -15.28
N SER A 460 -13.13 0.16 -14.24
CA SER A 460 -13.84 -0.19 -13.02
C SER A 460 -14.41 1.05 -12.33
N TRP A 461 -13.57 2.07 -12.14
CA TRP A 461 -13.95 3.33 -11.52
C TRP A 461 -15.11 4.00 -12.25
N LEU A 462 -15.06 4.10 -13.58
CA LEU A 462 -16.15 4.72 -14.35
C LEU A 462 -17.45 3.94 -14.17
N ARG A 463 -17.41 2.62 -14.38
CA ARG A 463 -18.58 1.76 -14.27
C ARG A 463 -19.22 1.80 -12.88
N GLU A 464 -18.42 1.61 -11.84
CA GLU A 464 -18.92 1.58 -10.47
C GLU A 464 -19.30 2.98 -9.97
N SER A 465 -18.69 4.05 -10.46
CA SER A 465 -19.10 5.42 -10.11
C SER A 465 -20.43 5.79 -10.75
N LEU A 466 -20.71 5.36 -11.99
CA LEU A 466 -22.02 5.54 -12.60
C LEU A 466 -23.12 4.82 -11.82
N ARG A 467 -22.84 3.59 -11.34
CA ARG A 467 -23.76 2.86 -10.46
C ARG A 467 -23.95 3.58 -9.12
N ALA A 468 -22.86 4.00 -8.48
CA ALA A 468 -22.91 4.75 -7.21
C ALA A 468 -23.70 6.06 -7.35
N GLY A 469 -23.57 6.75 -8.49
CA GLY A 469 -24.31 7.97 -8.79
C GLY A 469 -25.83 7.83 -8.73
N THR A 470 -26.39 6.61 -8.82
CA THR A 470 -27.83 6.37 -8.72
C THR A 470 -28.38 6.46 -7.30
N PHE A 471 -27.53 6.34 -6.26
CA PHE A 471 -27.97 6.34 -4.87
C PHE A 471 -27.16 7.27 -3.95
N ILE A 472 -25.97 7.73 -4.37
CA ILE A 472 -25.09 8.54 -3.53
C ILE A 472 -25.71 9.88 -3.11
N TRP A 473 -26.66 10.41 -3.88
CA TRP A 473 -27.43 11.61 -3.55
C TRP A 473 -28.30 11.45 -2.29
N LYS A 474 -28.52 10.21 -1.82
CA LYS A 474 -29.19 9.90 -0.54
C LYS A 474 -28.24 9.97 0.66
N LYS A 475 -26.94 10.21 0.44
CA LYS A 475 -25.94 10.41 1.49
C LYS A 475 -25.91 11.88 1.91
N GLU A 476 -24.98 12.23 2.79
CA GLU A 476 -24.73 13.61 3.20
C GLU A 476 -24.49 14.50 1.95
N VAL A 477 -25.06 15.71 1.96
CA VAL A 477 -25.17 16.59 0.78
C VAL A 477 -23.81 17.00 0.24
N LEU A 478 -22.88 17.40 1.12
CA LEU A 478 -21.53 17.76 0.69
C LEU A 478 -20.80 16.55 0.12
N MET A 479 -20.93 15.38 0.75
CA MET A 479 -20.35 14.14 0.23
C MET A 479 -20.89 13.78 -1.15
N ALA A 480 -22.21 13.87 -1.37
CA ALA A 480 -22.83 13.64 -2.67
C ALA A 480 -22.29 14.63 -3.71
N LEU A 481 -22.24 15.93 -3.37
CA LEU A 481 -21.65 16.96 -4.23
C LEU A 481 -20.20 16.63 -4.60
N PHE A 482 -19.38 16.30 -3.61
CA PHE A 482 -17.97 15.95 -3.82
C PHE A 482 -17.80 14.69 -4.66
N PHE A 483 -18.68 13.69 -4.50
CA PHE A 483 -18.70 12.52 -5.35
C PHE A 483 -18.94 12.90 -6.81
N TYR A 484 -19.99 13.68 -7.11
CA TYR A 484 -20.31 14.07 -8.49
C TYR A 484 -19.23 14.95 -9.11
N VAL A 485 -18.68 15.92 -8.35
CA VAL A 485 -17.56 16.73 -8.83
C VAL A 485 -16.32 15.86 -9.08
N GLY A 486 -16.02 14.92 -8.19
CA GLY A 486 -14.93 13.96 -8.32
C GLY A 486 -15.10 12.98 -9.49
N LEU A 487 -16.32 12.80 -10.00
CA LEU A 487 -16.61 12.05 -11.22
C LEU A 487 -16.48 12.94 -12.47
N ILE A 488 -17.06 14.13 -12.46
CA ILE A 488 -17.12 15.04 -13.60
C ILE A 488 -15.73 15.61 -13.94
N VAL A 489 -14.94 16.01 -12.95
CA VAL A 489 -13.65 16.67 -13.17
C VAL A 489 -12.67 15.76 -13.94
N PRO A 490 -12.40 14.51 -13.54
CA PRO A 490 -11.51 13.63 -14.31
C PRO A 490 -12.05 13.26 -15.71
N ILE A 491 -13.37 13.28 -15.93
CA ILE A 491 -13.98 13.05 -17.24
C ILE A 491 -13.81 14.28 -18.14
N ALA A 492 -13.96 15.49 -17.62
CA ALA A 492 -13.75 16.69 -18.42
C ALA A 492 -12.25 17.02 -18.65
N ALA A 493 -11.35 16.51 -17.80
CA ALA A 493 -9.93 16.82 -17.83
C ALA A 493 -9.24 16.65 -19.20
N PRO A 494 -9.40 15.55 -19.99
CA PRO A 494 -8.75 15.43 -21.29
C PRO A 494 -9.10 16.55 -22.27
N VAL A 495 -10.36 17.01 -22.25
CA VAL A 495 -10.83 18.11 -23.10
C VAL A 495 -10.20 19.43 -22.67
N VAL A 496 -10.13 19.69 -21.36
CA VAL A 496 -9.54 20.92 -20.80
C VAL A 496 -8.04 20.98 -21.08
N VAL A 497 -7.35 19.85 -20.99
CA VAL A 497 -5.91 19.75 -21.30
C VAL A 497 -5.66 19.98 -22.78
N LEU A 498 -6.43 19.35 -23.67
CA LEU A 498 -6.34 19.58 -25.11
C LEU A 498 -6.59 21.05 -25.47
N TYR A 499 -7.61 21.67 -24.85
CA TYR A 499 -7.92 23.07 -25.06
C TYR A 499 -6.75 23.98 -24.65
N ASN A 500 -6.22 23.82 -23.44
CA ASN A 500 -5.17 24.71 -22.93
C ASN A 500 -3.79 24.45 -23.56
N LEU A 501 -3.40 23.19 -23.77
CA LEU A 501 -2.05 22.87 -24.25
C LEU A 501 -1.93 22.82 -25.78
N VAL A 502 -3.04 22.70 -26.52
CA VAL A 502 -3.01 22.55 -27.99
C VAL A 502 -3.81 23.66 -28.66
N TYR A 503 -5.10 23.81 -28.35
CA TYR A 503 -5.95 24.77 -29.04
C TYR A 503 -5.50 26.22 -28.80
N VAL A 504 -5.33 26.63 -27.53
CA VAL A 504 -4.95 28.01 -27.19
C VAL A 504 -3.61 28.43 -27.82
N PRO A 505 -2.52 27.62 -27.74
CA PRO A 505 -1.25 27.99 -28.38
C PRO A 505 -1.34 28.06 -29.90
N LEU A 506 -2.03 27.10 -30.55
CA LEU A 506 -2.09 27.04 -32.01
C LEU A 506 -2.95 28.15 -32.63
N PHE A 507 -4.08 28.48 -32.02
CA PHE A 507 -5.05 29.42 -32.61
C PHE A 507 -4.95 30.84 -32.05
N HIS A 508 -4.44 31.01 -30.83
CA HIS A 508 -4.31 32.33 -30.21
C HIS A 508 -2.85 32.77 -30.03
N GLY A 509 -1.86 31.90 -30.25
CA GLY A 509 -0.44 32.23 -30.06
C GLY A 509 -0.06 32.49 -28.59
N ILE A 510 -0.92 32.12 -27.64
CA ILE A 510 -0.73 32.36 -26.21
C ILE A 510 -0.11 31.12 -25.57
N VAL A 511 1.02 31.31 -24.88
CA VAL A 511 1.64 30.26 -24.07
C VAL A 511 0.75 29.97 -22.85
N PRO A 512 0.42 28.71 -22.52
CA PRO A 512 -0.56 28.37 -21.50
C PRO A 512 0.05 28.41 -20.09
N THR A 513 0.66 29.53 -19.72
CA THR A 513 1.43 29.71 -18.48
C THR A 513 0.57 29.52 -17.23
N THR A 514 -0.67 30.02 -17.22
CA THR A 514 -1.60 29.88 -16.09
C THR A 514 -1.99 28.42 -15.85
N PHE A 515 -2.19 27.65 -16.92
CA PHE A 515 -2.48 26.23 -16.84
C PHE A 515 -1.26 25.45 -16.31
N LEU A 516 -0.06 25.72 -16.84
CA LEU A 516 1.19 25.10 -16.38
C LEU A 516 1.52 25.45 -14.91
N MET A 517 1.28 26.70 -14.49
CA MET A 517 1.42 27.10 -13.10
C MET A 517 0.42 26.36 -12.19
N GLY A 518 -0.84 26.20 -12.64
CA GLY A 518 -1.83 25.39 -11.93
C GLY A 518 -1.38 23.94 -11.74
N LEU A 519 -0.87 23.29 -12.80
CA LEU A 519 -0.30 21.95 -12.73
C LEU A 519 0.88 21.87 -11.75
N PHE A 520 1.78 22.85 -11.79
CA PHE A 520 2.91 22.94 -10.87
C PHE A 520 2.46 23.06 -9.42
N LEU A 521 1.50 23.95 -9.12
CA LEU A 521 0.97 24.13 -7.77
C LEU A 521 0.28 22.86 -7.26
N MET A 522 -0.47 22.15 -8.09
CA MET A 522 -1.07 20.86 -7.73
C MET A 522 -0.01 19.79 -7.46
N ALA A 523 1.01 19.69 -8.30
CA ALA A 523 2.13 18.78 -8.11
C ALA A 523 2.87 19.09 -6.81
N PHE A 524 3.15 20.37 -6.55
CA PHE A 524 3.79 20.83 -5.34
C PHE A 524 2.94 20.50 -4.11
N MET A 525 1.62 20.75 -4.14
CA MET A 525 0.71 20.45 -3.04
C MET A 525 0.71 18.96 -2.69
N LEU A 526 0.64 18.09 -3.70
CA LEU A 526 0.73 16.63 -3.57
C LEU A 526 2.07 16.20 -2.98
N SER A 527 3.17 16.67 -3.56
CA SER A 527 4.53 16.37 -3.12
C SER A 527 4.83 16.88 -1.70
N ALA A 528 4.45 18.12 -1.38
CA ALA A 528 4.66 18.72 -0.06
C ALA A 528 3.83 18.01 1.03
N THR A 529 2.61 17.56 0.70
CA THR A 529 1.79 16.76 1.62
C THR A 529 2.44 15.42 1.95
N TYR A 530 2.98 14.74 0.93
CA TYR A 530 3.75 13.52 1.17
C TYR A 530 4.97 13.79 2.07
N LEU A 531 5.71 14.86 1.79
CA LEU A 531 6.87 15.25 2.61
C LEU A 531 6.47 15.58 4.06
N PHE A 532 5.33 16.27 4.27
CA PHE A 532 4.81 16.62 5.59
C PHE A 532 4.60 15.37 6.46
N PHE A 533 3.92 14.35 5.91
CA PHE A 533 3.62 13.15 6.67
C PHE A 533 4.82 12.19 6.76
N LYS A 534 5.41 11.83 5.61
CA LYS A 534 6.42 10.78 5.49
C LYS A 534 7.85 11.25 5.64
N LYS A 535 8.12 12.56 5.55
CA LYS A 535 9.47 13.15 5.79
C LYS A 535 10.57 12.49 4.95
N SER A 536 10.17 11.96 3.80
CA SER A 536 10.96 11.08 2.95
C SER A 536 11.43 11.80 1.69
N SER A 537 12.61 11.41 1.20
CA SER A 537 13.16 11.92 -0.05
C SER A 537 12.34 11.53 -1.29
N LEU A 538 11.41 10.58 -1.17
CA LEU A 538 10.54 10.16 -2.27
C LEU A 538 9.52 11.21 -2.71
N TRP A 539 9.32 12.28 -1.92
CA TRP A 539 8.35 13.34 -2.21
C TRP A 539 8.49 13.98 -3.61
N VAL A 540 9.71 14.06 -4.15
CA VAL A 540 9.98 14.60 -5.50
C VAL A 540 9.31 13.78 -6.61
N PHE A 541 9.03 12.49 -6.37
CA PHE A 541 8.32 11.65 -7.34
C PHE A 541 6.85 12.02 -7.47
N GLY A 542 6.29 12.87 -6.59
CA GLY A 542 4.96 13.46 -6.80
C GLY A 542 4.91 14.40 -8.02
N PHE A 543 5.96 15.19 -8.26
CA PHE A 543 6.08 15.99 -9.49
C PHE A 543 6.15 15.11 -10.74
N VAL A 544 6.99 14.07 -10.68
CA VAL A 544 7.11 13.09 -11.77
C VAL A 544 5.78 12.38 -12.03
N PHE A 545 5.04 12.04 -10.97
CA PHE A 545 3.72 11.44 -11.08
C PHE A 545 2.73 12.36 -11.79
N VAL A 546 2.67 13.65 -11.45
CA VAL A 546 1.75 14.58 -12.11
C VAL A 546 2.10 14.74 -13.60
N LEU A 547 3.37 14.90 -13.94
CA LEU A 547 3.79 14.97 -15.34
C LEU A 547 3.43 13.70 -16.12
N MET A 548 3.69 12.52 -15.55
CA MET A 548 3.31 11.24 -16.15
C MET A 548 1.77 11.08 -16.23
N TYR A 549 1.04 11.60 -15.24
CA TYR A 549 -0.41 11.58 -15.25
C TYR A 549 -0.95 12.38 -16.42
N GLU A 550 -0.52 13.63 -16.58
CA GLU A 550 -0.95 14.51 -17.68
C GLU A 550 -0.52 13.98 -19.06
N ALA A 551 0.71 13.47 -19.19
CA ALA A 551 1.25 13.01 -20.46
C ALA A 551 0.73 11.64 -20.90
N VAL A 552 0.39 10.74 -19.97
CA VAL A 552 0.09 9.33 -20.28
C VAL A 552 -1.23 8.88 -19.68
N LEU A 553 -1.38 8.98 -18.36
CA LEU A 553 -2.55 8.37 -17.70
C LEU A 553 -3.84 9.10 -18.05
N LEU A 554 -3.84 10.41 -18.24
CA LEU A 554 -5.03 11.17 -18.57
C LEU A 554 -5.69 10.66 -19.86
N TRP A 555 -4.88 10.35 -20.88
CA TRP A 555 -5.32 9.85 -22.18
C TRP A 555 -5.87 8.42 -22.17
N GLN A 556 -5.68 7.69 -21.06
CA GLN A 556 -6.40 6.45 -20.81
C GLN A 556 -7.89 6.66 -20.49
N MET A 557 -8.30 7.87 -20.07
CA MET A 557 -9.71 8.15 -19.75
C MET A 557 -10.62 8.09 -20.98
N PRO A 558 -10.34 8.77 -22.11
CA PRO A 558 -11.14 8.63 -23.33
C PRO A 558 -11.25 7.18 -23.80
N ILE A 559 -10.13 6.43 -23.73
CA ILE A 559 -10.13 4.99 -24.04
C ILE A 559 -11.06 4.24 -23.09
N ALA A 560 -11.04 4.55 -21.79
CA ALA A 560 -11.93 3.93 -20.82
C ALA A 560 -13.41 4.25 -21.09
N TRP A 561 -13.77 5.47 -21.51
CA TRP A 561 -15.17 5.84 -21.85
C TRP A 561 -15.78 4.96 -22.94
N VAL A 562 -14.96 4.48 -23.87
CA VAL A 562 -15.39 3.62 -24.99
C VAL A 562 -14.95 2.16 -24.81
N THR A 563 -14.46 1.77 -23.64
CA THR A 563 -14.06 0.38 -23.37
C THR A 563 -14.42 -0.12 -21.97
N PHE A 564 -15.17 0.64 -21.18
CA PHE A 564 -15.51 0.29 -19.80
C PHE A 564 -16.42 -0.94 -19.67
N TRP A 565 -17.08 -1.35 -20.75
CA TRP A 565 -17.83 -2.61 -20.83
C TRP A 565 -16.95 -3.83 -21.13
N LYS A 566 -15.66 -3.66 -21.49
CA LYS A 566 -14.76 -4.79 -21.72
C LYS A 566 -14.45 -5.47 -20.39
N SER A 567 -14.73 -6.77 -20.33
CA SER A 567 -14.44 -7.66 -19.21
C SER A 567 -13.00 -8.21 -19.21
N THR A 568 -12.23 -7.94 -20.28
CA THR A 568 -10.90 -8.52 -20.45
C THR A 568 -9.90 -7.98 -19.42
N TRP A 569 -9.21 -8.88 -18.72
CA TRP A 569 -8.39 -8.52 -17.55
C TRP A 569 -7.11 -7.77 -17.94
N GLY A 570 -6.62 -7.96 -19.18
CA GLY A 570 -5.59 -7.15 -19.84
C GLY A 570 -4.15 -7.33 -19.33
N THR A 571 -3.95 -7.90 -18.14
CA THR A 571 -2.63 -8.24 -17.57
C THR A 571 -2.33 -9.74 -17.49
N ARG A 572 -3.36 -10.58 -17.54
CA ARG A 572 -3.36 -12.06 -17.58
C ARG A 572 -4.61 -12.44 -18.37
N ASP A 573 -4.54 -13.51 -19.15
CA ASP A 573 -5.71 -14.00 -19.87
C ASP A 573 -6.59 -14.81 -18.89
N THR A 574 -7.80 -14.35 -18.61
CA THR A 574 -8.84 -15.22 -18.01
C THR A 574 -9.23 -16.32 -19.00
N PRO A 575 -9.85 -17.44 -18.59
CA PRO A 575 -10.39 -18.43 -19.55
C PRO A 575 -11.29 -17.80 -20.63
N GLN A 576 -12.01 -16.73 -20.28
CA GLN A 576 -12.83 -15.94 -21.21
C GLN A 576 -11.99 -15.09 -22.18
N ASP A 577 -10.84 -14.57 -21.73
CA ASP A 577 -9.85 -13.90 -22.58
C ASP A 577 -9.16 -14.90 -23.52
N ILE A 578 -8.84 -16.11 -23.02
CA ILE A 578 -8.31 -17.22 -23.83
C ILE A 578 -9.33 -17.59 -24.91
N GLU A 579 -10.59 -17.83 -24.53
CA GLU A 579 -11.66 -18.17 -25.48
C GLU A 579 -11.92 -17.04 -26.50
N ALA A 580 -11.87 -15.78 -26.07
CA ALA A 580 -11.99 -14.63 -26.96
C ALA A 580 -10.78 -14.47 -27.90
N ARG A 581 -9.57 -14.83 -27.43
CA ARG A 581 -8.33 -14.82 -28.21
C ARG A 581 -8.33 -15.96 -29.23
N GLU A 582 -8.75 -17.15 -28.84
CA GLU A 582 -8.95 -18.32 -29.71
C GLU A 582 -10.02 -18.04 -30.77
N LYS A 583 -11.16 -17.43 -30.40
CA LYS A 583 -12.18 -16.96 -31.37
C LYS A 583 -11.62 -15.93 -32.36
N LYS A 584 -10.74 -15.03 -31.91
CA LYS A 584 -10.05 -14.07 -32.80
C LYS A 584 -9.02 -14.74 -33.71
N LEU A 585 -8.25 -15.70 -33.18
CA LEU A 585 -7.27 -16.49 -33.94
C LEU A 585 -7.98 -17.35 -35.00
N GLY A 586 -9.08 -18.01 -34.64
CA GLY A 586 -9.91 -18.77 -35.58
C GLY A 586 -10.57 -17.89 -36.65
N LYS A 587 -10.96 -16.65 -36.32
CA LYS A 587 -11.43 -15.67 -37.32
C LYS A 587 -10.32 -15.15 -38.24
N LYS A 588 -9.07 -15.08 -37.77
CA LYS A 588 -7.89 -14.74 -38.59
C LYS A 588 -7.50 -15.90 -39.50
N GLN A 589 -7.48 -17.14 -39.01
CA GLN A 589 -7.24 -18.34 -39.81
C GLN A 589 -8.33 -18.56 -40.88
N LYS A 590 -9.60 -18.20 -40.59
CA LYS A 590 -10.66 -18.19 -41.61
C LYS A 590 -10.53 -17.05 -42.64
N LYS A 591 -9.69 -16.03 -42.39
CA LYS A 591 -9.46 -14.90 -43.31
C LYS A 591 -8.19 -15.04 -44.16
N ASP A 592 -7.29 -15.97 -43.83
CA ASP A 592 -6.14 -16.36 -44.66
C ASP A 592 -6.22 -17.86 -45.00
N PRO A 593 -6.85 -18.25 -46.12
CA PRO A 593 -6.90 -19.65 -46.55
C PRO A 593 -5.56 -20.17 -47.13
N LEU A 594 -4.52 -19.34 -47.21
CA LEU A 594 -3.28 -19.64 -47.93
C LEU A 594 -2.11 -19.86 -46.97
N THR A 595 -2.19 -20.89 -46.13
CA THR A 595 -0.99 -21.48 -45.50
C THR A 595 -1.24 -22.90 -45.00
N ILE A 596 -1.86 -23.75 -45.83
CA ILE A 596 -1.74 -25.21 -45.69
C ILE A 596 -1.61 -25.79 -47.09
N LYS A 597 -0.37 -25.79 -47.61
CA LYS A 597 0.16 -26.76 -48.59
C LYS A 597 1.61 -26.38 -48.94
N SER A 598 2.55 -26.93 -48.16
CA SER A 598 3.86 -27.42 -48.62
C SER A 598 4.51 -28.17 -47.46
#